data_AF-A0A1M5GX21-F1
#
_entry.id   AF-A0A1M5GX21-F1
#
_cell.length_a   1.000
_cell.length_b   1.000
_cell.length_c   1.000
_cell.angle_alpha   90.00
_cell.angle_beta   90.00
_cell.angle_gamma   90.00
#
_symmetry.space_group_name_H-M   'P 1'
#
loop_
_entity.id
_entity.type
_entity.pdbx_description
1 polymer ?
#
loop_
_entity_poly.entity_id
_entity_poly.type
_entity_poly.pdbx_seq_one_letter_code
_entity_poly.pdbx_strand_id
1 'polypeptide(L)'
;MILVIVGSLIFLLGALQIRFPTLAEALKETDLETWKRLGAPSGYSFVDLGGTISLYSWILSKRFRSSSSRMVIDEGEKALSRALLAKYEMLAGLSIMILGFVVVLVQVIA
;
A
#
# COMPACT_ATOMS: atom_id res chain seq x y z
N MET A 1 -3.95 25.94 -6.29
CA MET A 1 -4.95 25.14 -5.55
C MET A 1 -5.36 23.85 -6.29
N ILE A 2 -5.79 23.91 -7.56
CA ILE A 2 -6.25 22.72 -8.34
C ILE A 2 -5.23 21.57 -8.34
N LEU A 3 -3.94 21.83 -8.57
CA LEU A 3 -2.90 20.80 -8.55
C LEU A 3 -2.82 20.05 -7.22
N VAL A 4 -2.97 20.76 -6.10
CA VAL A 4 -2.96 20.15 -4.76
C VAL A 4 -4.18 19.24 -4.58
N ILE A 5 -5.36 19.66 -5.05
CA ILE A 5 -6.59 18.85 -5.00
C ILE A 5 -6.44 17.59 -5.84
N VAL A 6 -5.97 17.71 -7.09
CA VAL A 6 -5.76 16.57 -7.98
C VAL A 6 -4.73 15.60 -7.41
N GLY A 7 -3.60 16.11 -6.93
CA GLY A 7 -2.56 15.27 -6.30
C GLY A 7 -3.08 14.55 -5.05
N SER A 8 -3.91 15.20 -4.24
CA SER A 8 -4.55 14.60 -3.06
C SER A 8 -5.51 13.46 -3.45
N LEU A 9 -6.32 13.65 -4.50
CA LEU A 9 -7.22 12.61 -5.01
C LEU A 9 -6.45 11.39 -5.50
N ILE A 10 -5.38 11.59 -6.28
CA ILE A 10 -4.52 10.50 -6.77
C ILE A 10 -3.88 9.75 -5.61
N PHE A 11 -3.36 10.48 -4.61
CA PHE A 11 -2.76 9.88 -3.42
C PHE A 11 -3.77 9.01 -2.65
N LEU A 12 -4.99 9.53 -2.42
CA LEU A 12 -6.05 8.81 -1.73
C LEU A 12 -6.49 7.56 -2.49
N LEU A 13 -6.60 7.64 -3.82
CA LEU A 13 -6.91 6.48 -4.66
C LEU A 13 -5.85 5.39 -4.51
N GLY A 14 -4.56 5.76 -4.55
CA GLY A 14 -3.46 4.81 -4.31
C GLY A 14 -3.52 4.16 -2.93
N ALA A 15 -3.81 4.93 -1.88
CA ALA A 15 -3.96 4.41 -0.52
C ALA A 15 -5.17 3.46 -0.40
N LEU A 16 -6.31 3.80 -1.03
CA LEU A 16 -7.54 3.00 -1.00
C LEU A 16 -7.38 1.62 -1.67
N GLN A 17 -6.48 1.52 -2.65
CA GLN A 17 -6.15 0.28 -3.35
C GLN A 17 -5.33 -0.71 -2.50
N ILE A 18 -4.80 -0.30 -1.34
CA ILE A 18 -4.02 -1.18 -0.46
C ILE A 18 -4.97 -2.15 0.27
N ARG A 19 -5.31 -3.27 -0.39
CA ARG A 19 -6.17 -4.34 0.14
C ARG A 19 -5.64 -5.70 -0.32
N PHE A 20 -5.35 -6.59 0.63
CA PHE A 20 -4.80 -7.92 0.36
C PHE A 20 -5.51 -9.03 1.17
N PRO A 21 -6.84 -9.18 1.02
CA PRO A 21 -7.61 -10.16 1.80
C PRO A 21 -7.16 -11.61 1.53
N THR A 22 -6.95 -11.98 0.26
CA THR A 22 -6.58 -13.36 -0.12
C THR A 22 -5.22 -13.77 0.46
N LEU A 23 -4.25 -12.85 0.47
CA LEU A 23 -2.93 -13.09 1.06
C LEU A 23 -2.98 -13.17 2.59
N ALA A 24 -3.81 -12.37 3.23
CA ALA A 24 -4.01 -12.43 4.68
C ALA A 24 -4.63 -13.76 5.10
N GLU A 25 -5.63 -14.25 4.35
CA GLU A 25 -6.24 -15.57 4.55
C GLU A 25 -5.23 -16.70 4.31
N ALA A 26 -4.48 -16.66 3.20
CA ALA A 26 -3.46 -17.65 2.89
C ALA A 26 -2.38 -17.73 3.99
N LEU A 27 -1.96 -16.60 4.54
CA LEU A 27 -1.03 -16.53 5.68
C LEU A 27 -1.64 -17.12 6.93
N LYS A 28 -2.91 -16.82 7.23
CA LYS A 28 -3.61 -17.36 8.40
C LYS A 28 -3.71 -18.89 8.36
N GLU A 29 -3.92 -19.46 7.17
CA GLU A 29 -4.08 -20.90 6.98
C GLU A 29 -2.75 -21.66 6.95
N THR A 30 -1.71 -21.07 6.36
CA THR A 30 -0.46 -21.80 6.07
C THR A 30 0.74 -21.36 6.92
N ASP A 31 0.75 -20.13 7.42
CA ASP A 31 1.85 -19.56 8.21
C ASP A 31 1.34 -18.60 9.29
N LEU A 32 0.70 -19.19 10.30
CA LEU A 32 0.09 -18.48 11.41
C LEU A 32 1.10 -17.62 12.20
N GLU A 33 2.36 -18.04 12.28
CA GLU A 33 3.40 -17.26 12.97
C GLU A 33 3.71 -15.96 12.23
N THR A 34 3.91 -16.04 10.91
CA THR A 34 4.12 -14.85 10.07
C THR A 34 2.89 -13.95 10.11
N TRP A 35 1.68 -14.52 10.02
CA TRP A 35 0.43 -13.77 10.14
C TRP A 35 0.33 -12.98 11.47
N LYS A 36 0.64 -13.64 12.60
CA LYS A 36 0.66 -12.97 13.92
C LYS A 36 1.73 -11.89 14.03
N ARG A 37 2.94 -12.13 13.50
CA ARG A 37 4.03 -11.13 13.48
C ARG A 37 3.68 -9.89 12.67
N LEU A 38 2.85 -10.04 11.65
CA LEU A 38 2.31 -8.94 10.86
C LEU A 38 1.16 -8.19 11.56
N GLY A 39 0.81 -8.57 12.80
CA GLY A 39 -0.27 -7.93 13.54
C GLY A 39 -1.64 -8.53 13.27
N ALA A 40 -1.69 -9.79 12.80
CA ALA A 40 -2.92 -10.49 12.48
C ALA A 40 -3.80 -9.73 11.47
N PRO A 41 -3.24 -9.34 10.29
CA PRO A 41 -3.92 -8.49 9.36
C PRO A 41 -5.24 -9.13 8.91
N SER A 42 -6.32 -8.35 8.99
CA SER A 42 -7.62 -8.75 8.43
C SER A 42 -7.63 -8.71 6.89
N GLY A 43 -6.65 -8.05 6.27
CA GLY A 43 -6.57 -7.83 4.83
C GLY A 43 -7.46 -6.70 4.30
N TYR A 44 -8.25 -6.06 5.18
CA TYR A 44 -9.12 -4.93 4.87
C TYR A 44 -8.53 -3.60 5.39
N SER A 45 -8.42 -2.62 4.48
CA SER A 45 -7.51 -1.47 4.57
C SER A 45 -7.76 -0.46 5.71
N PHE A 46 -9.00 -0.32 6.22
CA PHE A 46 -9.34 0.81 7.12
C PHE A 46 -9.61 0.45 8.57
N VAL A 47 -10.10 -0.75 8.86
CA VAL A 47 -10.41 -1.18 10.25
C VAL A 47 -9.14 -1.62 10.98
N ASP A 48 -8.13 -2.04 10.22
CA ASP A 48 -6.84 -2.50 10.72
C ASP A 48 -5.71 -1.85 9.90
N LEU A 49 -5.62 -0.52 10.01
CA LEU A 49 -4.64 0.29 9.29
C LEU A 49 -3.21 -0.20 9.61
N GLY A 50 -2.95 -0.57 10.88
CA GLY A 50 -1.66 -1.08 11.34
C GLY A 50 -1.27 -2.39 10.68
N GLY A 51 -2.15 -3.41 10.71
CA GLY A 51 -1.92 -4.69 10.07
C GLY A 51 -1.85 -4.61 8.54
N THR A 52 -2.60 -3.69 7.93
CA THR A 52 -2.55 -3.47 6.49
C THR A 52 -1.22 -2.87 6.07
N ILE A 53 -0.69 -1.90 6.81
CA ILE A 53 0.60 -1.26 6.52
C ILE A 53 1.75 -2.24 6.71
N SER A 54 1.73 -3.05 7.78
CA SER A 54 2.76 -4.07 8.00
C SER A 54 2.76 -5.12 6.89
N LEU A 55 1.57 -5.60 6.48
CA LEU A 55 1.41 -6.54 5.37
C LEU A 55 1.88 -5.90 4.05
N TYR A 56 1.50 -4.65 3.78
CA TYR A 56 1.93 -3.90 2.60
C TYR A 56 3.46 -3.75 2.54
N SER A 57 4.09 -3.34 3.66
CA SER A 57 5.55 -3.24 3.76
C SER A 57 6.22 -4.60 3.57
N TRP A 58 5.62 -5.66 4.11
CA TRP A 58 6.13 -7.02 3.97
C TRP A 58 6.07 -7.50 2.52
N ILE A 59 4.98 -7.23 1.80
CA ILE A 59 4.82 -7.50 0.37
C ILE A 59 5.89 -6.75 -0.44
N LEU A 60 6.04 -5.44 -0.21
CA LEU A 60 7.05 -4.63 -0.92
C LEU A 60 8.48 -5.11 -0.69
N SER A 61 8.76 -5.65 0.51
CA SER A 61 10.05 -6.26 0.83
C SER A 61 10.24 -7.67 0.25
N LYS A 62 9.24 -8.19 -0.48
CA LYS A 62 9.22 -9.53 -1.12
C LYS A 62 9.46 -10.70 -0.15
N ARG A 63 9.18 -10.51 1.14
CA ARG A 63 9.38 -11.54 2.18
C ARG A 63 8.48 -12.76 2.00
N PHE A 64 7.39 -12.66 1.24
CA PHE A 64 6.57 -13.83 0.88
C PHE A 64 7.35 -14.91 0.10
N ARG A 65 8.42 -14.53 -0.61
CA ARG A 65 9.24 -15.47 -1.39
C ARG A 65 10.02 -16.46 -0.52
N SER A 66 10.23 -16.16 0.76
CA SER A 66 10.87 -17.08 1.70
C SER A 66 9.87 -17.99 2.41
N SER A 67 8.57 -17.88 2.13
CA SER A 67 7.57 -18.80 2.69
C SER A 67 7.74 -20.20 2.10
N SER A 68 7.50 -21.22 2.90
CA SER A 68 7.47 -22.62 2.45
C SER A 68 6.19 -22.97 1.68
N SER A 69 5.14 -22.14 1.79
CA SER A 69 3.85 -22.34 1.16
C SER A 69 3.82 -21.74 -0.25
N ARG A 70 3.62 -22.59 -1.27
CA ARG A 70 3.44 -22.13 -2.67
C ARG A 70 2.25 -21.18 -2.80
N MET A 71 1.17 -21.42 -2.05
CA MET A 71 -0.02 -20.56 -2.05
C MET A 71 0.31 -19.12 -1.61
N VAL A 72 1.14 -18.96 -0.57
CA VAL A 72 1.59 -17.65 -0.09
C VAL A 72 2.51 -16.97 -1.11
N ILE A 73 3.35 -17.74 -1.80
CA ILE A 73 4.21 -17.20 -2.85
C ILE A 73 3.38 -16.68 -4.03
N ASP A 74 2.43 -17.47 -4.51
CA ASP A 74 1.60 -17.14 -5.67
C ASP A 74 0.69 -15.93 -5.39
N GLU A 75 0.03 -15.91 -4.22
CA GLU A 75 -0.77 -14.76 -3.80
C GLU A 75 0.10 -13.54 -3.48
N GLY A 76 1.31 -13.76 -2.96
CA GLY A 76 2.30 -12.71 -2.72
C GLY A 76 2.76 -12.01 -3.99
N GLU A 77 3.00 -12.74 -5.09
CA GLU A 77 3.35 -12.14 -6.39
C GLU A 77 2.19 -11.32 -6.98
N LYS A 78 0.95 -11.84 -6.90
CA LYS A 78 -0.23 -11.07 -7.31
C LYS A 78 -0.37 -9.79 -6.49
N ALA A 79 -0.22 -9.89 -5.17
CA ALA A 79 -0.27 -8.76 -4.25
C ALA A 79 0.85 -7.74 -4.51
N LEU A 80 2.05 -8.20 -4.91
CA LEU A 80 3.20 -7.34 -5.19
C LEU A 80 2.90 -6.37 -6.35
N SER A 81 2.31 -6.86 -7.45
CA SER A 81 1.96 -5.99 -8.58
C SER A 81 1.03 -4.85 -8.17
N ARG A 82 0.00 -5.16 -7.37
CA ARG A 82 -0.95 -4.17 -6.83
C ARG A 82 -0.28 -3.22 -5.83
N ALA A 83 0.59 -3.76 -4.98
CA ALA A 83 1.33 -2.97 -4.00
C ALA A 83 2.26 -1.94 -4.67
N LEU A 84 2.90 -2.34 -5.78
CA LEU A 84 3.72 -1.44 -6.60
C LEU A 84 2.88 -0.38 -7.30
N LEU A 85 1.72 -0.73 -7.86
CA LEU A 85 0.81 0.26 -8.45
C LEU A 85 0.39 1.31 -7.43
N ALA A 86 -0.08 0.88 -6.25
CA ALA A 86 -0.43 1.78 -5.15
C ALA A 86 0.76 2.67 -4.75
N LYS A 87 1.98 2.11 -4.68
CA LYS A 87 3.20 2.89 -4.38
C LYS A 87 3.42 4.00 -5.40
N TYR A 88 3.33 3.67 -6.70
CA TYR A 88 3.57 4.65 -7.76
C TYR A 88 2.47 5.71 -7.83
N GLU A 89 1.21 5.35 -7.62
CA GLU A 89 0.11 6.30 -7.53
C GLU A 89 0.28 7.26 -6.35
N MET A 90 0.61 6.75 -5.17
CA MET A 90 0.88 7.59 -4.00
C MET A 90 2.07 8.54 -4.25
N LEU A 91 3.16 8.05 -4.84
CA LEU A 91 4.32 8.89 -5.18
C LEU A 91 3.99 9.93 -6.26
N ALA A 92 3.19 9.58 -7.26
CA ALA A 92 2.75 10.50 -8.30
C ALA A 92 1.85 11.59 -7.70
N GLY A 93 0.85 11.21 -6.89
CA GLY A 93 -0.01 12.15 -6.18
C GLY A 93 0.77 13.11 -5.29
N LEU A 94 1.72 12.58 -4.50
CA LEU A 94 2.61 13.39 -3.67
C LEU A 94 3.47 14.36 -4.49
N SER A 95 4.02 13.91 -5.61
CA SER A 95 4.84 14.76 -6.50
C SER A 95 4.03 15.91 -7.06
N ILE A 96 2.80 15.65 -7.51
CA ILE A 96 1.87 16.67 -8.01
C ILE A 96 1.49 17.66 -6.90
N MET A 97 1.27 17.18 -5.66
CA MET A 97 0.98 18.04 -4.52
C MET A 97 2.15 18.98 -4.21
N ILE A 98 3.39 18.49 -4.21
CA ILE A 98 4.59 19.30 -3.97
C ILE A 98 4.71 20.39 -5.04
N LEU A 99 4.57 20.03 -6.32
CA LEU A 99 4.58 21.01 -7.43
C LEU A 99 3.45 22.05 -7.28
N GLY A 100 2.24 21.60 -6.96
CA GLY A 100 1.10 22.48 -6.73
C GLY A 100 1.31 23.44 -5.56
N PHE A 101 1.98 22.99 -4.50
CA PHE A 101 2.32 23.82 -3.35
C PHE A 101 3.35 24.88 -3.72
N VAL A 102 4.42 24.52 -4.44
CA VAL A 102 5.44 25.48 -4.92
C VAL A 102 4.81 26.55 -5.81
N VAL A 103 3.93 26.17 -6.74
CA VAL A 103 3.23 27.13 -7.62
C VAL A 103 2.39 28.11 -6.82
N VAL A 104 1.62 27.63 -5.83
CA VAL A 104 0.81 28.50 -4.96
C VAL A 104 1.70 29.43 -4.15
N LEU A 105 2.80 28.93 -3.59
CA LEU A 105 3.74 29.72 -2.82
C LEU A 105 4.33 30.87 -3.67
N VAL A 106 4.74 30.58 -4.90
CA VAL A 106 5.24 31.61 -5.83
C VAL A 106 4.16 32.65 -6.14
N GLN A 107 2.92 32.22 -6.43
CA GLN A 107 1.82 33.14 -6.74
C GLN A 107 1.39 34.05 -5.56
N VAL A 108 1.63 33.61 -4.32
CA VAL A 108 1.28 34.39 -3.13
C VAL A 108 2.39 35.38 -2.77
N ILE A 109 3.64 35.06 -3.09
CA ILE A 109 4.81 35.89 -2.76
C ILE A 109 5.14 36.89 -3.88
N ALA A 110 4.88 36.55 -5.14
CA ALA A 110 5.11 37.41 -6.32
C ALA A 110 3.95 38.37 -6.58
#